data_AF-A0A3B9FQM7-F1
#
_entry.id   AF-A0A3B9FQM7-F1
#
_cell.length_a   1.000
_cell.length_b   1.000
_cell.length_c   1.000
_cell.angle_alpha   90.00
_cell.angle_beta   90.00
_cell.angle_gamma   90.00
#
_symmetry.space_group_name_H-M   'P 1'
#
loop_
_entity.id
_entity.type
_entity.pdbx_description
1 polymer ?
#
loop_
_entity_poly.entity_id
_entity_poly.type
_entity_poly.pdbx_seq_one_letter_code
_entity_poly.pdbx_strand_id
1 'polypeptide(L)'
;QASLTGHVVLSTLHTNDAPGAVTRLVDMGLEPFLLSASLEFVLAQRLVRKICSGCKEEYMPKKEMLDAIGLKADEIGERKFYYGTGCEECSQAGYRGRTGLFEMIKVTDSFREMINSGAATLVLRQSAIEQGMRTLREDGIRSIFDGESTVEEVLKYT
;
A
#
# COMPACT_ATOMS: atom_id res chain seq x y z
N GLN A 1 8.31 -2.16 -25.19
CA GLN A 1 8.18 -2.72 -26.55
C GLN A 1 7.71 -4.18 -26.55
N ALA A 2 8.30 -5.10 -25.77
CA ALA A 2 7.83 -6.49 -25.72
C ALA A 2 6.35 -6.65 -25.31
N SER A 3 5.85 -5.79 -24.42
CA SER A 3 4.43 -5.75 -24.02
C SER A 3 3.48 -5.43 -25.18
N LEU A 4 3.83 -4.44 -26.00
CA LEU A 4 3.05 -4.03 -27.18
C LEU A 4 3.01 -5.09 -28.28
N THR A 5 3.99 -6.01 -28.30
CA THR A 5 4.02 -7.12 -29.26
C THR A 5 3.33 -8.38 -28.74
N GLY A 6 2.54 -8.27 -27.67
CA GLY A 6 1.68 -9.35 -27.17
C GLY A 6 2.30 -10.24 -26.10
N HIS A 7 3.46 -9.88 -25.55
CA HIS A 7 4.07 -10.62 -24.44
C HIS A 7 3.62 -10.08 -23.09
N VAL A 8 3.38 -10.96 -22.12
CA VAL A 8 3.21 -10.55 -20.72
C VAL A 8 4.59 -10.17 -20.17
N VAL A 9 4.73 -8.93 -19.72
CA VAL A 9 5.98 -8.41 -19.14
C VAL A 9 5.75 -8.07 -17.68
N LEU A 10 6.54 -8.69 -16.81
CA LEU A 10 6.63 -8.32 -15.40
C LEU A 10 7.96 -7.59 -15.20
N SER A 11 7.90 -6.45 -14.53
CA SER A 11 9.08 -5.64 -14.24
C SER A 11 8.93 -4.99 -12.87
N THR A 12 10.04 -4.46 -12.35
CA THR A 12 10.09 -3.79 -11.06
C THR A 12 10.64 -2.39 -11.22
N LEU A 13 10.11 -1.46 -10.43
CA LEU A 13 10.55 -0.08 -10.39
C LEU A 13 10.55 0.42 -8.95
N HIS A 14 11.57 1.18 -8.57
CA HIS A 14 11.65 1.79 -7.26
C HIS A 14 10.87 3.11 -7.23
N THR A 15 9.66 3.05 -6.68
CA THR A 15 8.79 4.20 -6.43
C THR A 15 8.15 4.08 -5.05
N ASN A 16 7.53 5.16 -4.57
CA ASN A 16 6.92 5.19 -3.25
C ASN A 16 5.52 4.57 -3.20
N ASP A 17 4.81 4.60 -4.33
CA ASP A 17 3.41 4.21 -4.49
C ASP A 17 3.11 3.89 -5.96
N ALA A 18 1.92 3.33 -6.23
CA ALA A 18 1.55 2.88 -7.56
C ALA A 18 1.33 4.04 -8.55
N PRO A 19 0.65 5.16 -8.19
CA PRO A 19 0.52 6.31 -9.11
C PRO A 19 1.87 6.91 -9.50
N GLY A 20 2.82 6.97 -8.56
CA GLY A 20 4.16 7.48 -8.80
C GLY A 20 4.97 6.65 -9.79
N ALA A 21 4.69 5.36 -9.94
CA ALA A 21 5.32 4.52 -10.96
C ALA A 21 4.91 4.95 -12.38
N VAL A 22 3.65 5.34 -12.57
CA VAL A 22 3.15 5.85 -13.85
C VAL A 22 3.91 7.10 -14.26
N THR A 23 3.97 8.10 -13.38
CA THR A 23 4.72 9.34 -13.67
C THR A 23 6.21 9.10 -13.81
N ARG A 24 6.80 8.20 -13.01
CA ARG A 24 8.22 7.87 -13.12
C ARG A 24 8.59 7.28 -14.49
N LEU A 25 7.71 6.44 -15.06
CA LEU A 25 7.92 5.89 -16.40
C LEU A 25 7.88 7.00 -17.47
N VAL A 26 6.97 7.96 -17.35
CA VAL A 26 6.92 9.13 -18.24
C VAL A 26 8.18 9.98 -18.09
N ASP A 27 8.63 10.26 -16.86
CA ASP A 27 9.87 11.00 -16.58
C ASP A 27 11.12 10.31 -17.13
N MET A 28 11.09 8.98 -17.28
CA MET A 28 12.17 8.19 -17.90
C MET A 28 12.14 8.23 -19.44
N GLY A 29 11.23 9.00 -20.03
CA GLY A 29 11.12 9.20 -21.48
C GLY A 29 10.19 8.23 -22.19
N LEU A 30 9.32 7.51 -21.46
CA LEU A 30 8.26 6.74 -22.11
C LEU A 30 7.15 7.68 -22.54
N GLU A 31 6.82 7.64 -23.83
CA GLU A 31 5.68 8.36 -24.37
C GLU A 31 4.37 7.90 -23.70
N PRO A 32 3.51 8.82 -23.22
CA PRO A 32 2.28 8.46 -22.51
C PRO A 32 1.36 7.50 -23.28
N PHE A 33 1.29 7.64 -24.60
CA PHE A 33 0.48 6.75 -25.45
C PHE A 33 1.01 5.31 -25.50
N LEU A 34 2.33 5.10 -25.41
CA LEU A 34 2.91 3.76 -25.35
C LEU A 34 2.69 3.14 -23.97
N LEU A 35 2.77 3.97 -22.92
CA LEU A 35 2.53 3.54 -21.56
C LEU A 35 1.07 3.11 -21.37
N SER A 36 0.11 3.96 -21.76
CA SER A 36 -1.32 3.67 -21.63
C SER A 36 -1.76 2.44 -22.43
N ALA A 37 -1.17 2.22 -23.60
CA ALA A 37 -1.47 1.06 -24.45
C ALA A 37 -0.88 -0.27 -23.96
N SER A 38 0.04 -0.27 -22.98
CA SER A 38 0.74 -1.48 -22.57
C SER A 38 0.78 -1.75 -21.07
N LEU A 39 0.43 -0.77 -20.24
CA LEU A 39 0.37 -0.92 -18.80
C LEU A 39 -1.01 -1.47 -18.40
N GLU A 40 -1.03 -2.63 -17.78
CA GLU A 40 -2.28 -3.26 -17.31
C GLU A 40 -2.48 -3.11 -15.79
N PHE A 41 -1.40 -3.25 -15.03
CA PHE A 41 -1.42 -3.16 -13.57
C PHE A 41 -0.16 -2.49 -13.05
N VAL A 42 -0.32 -1.78 -11.93
CA VAL A 42 0.80 -1.34 -11.10
C VAL A 42 0.54 -1.80 -9.68
N LEU A 43 1.49 -2.54 -9.11
CA LEU A 43 1.46 -2.97 -7.72
C LEU A 43 2.59 -2.28 -6.95
N ALA A 44 2.23 -1.46 -5.97
CA ALA A 44 3.14 -1.00 -4.94
C ALA A 44 3.01 -1.89 -3.71
N GLN A 45 4.15 -2.18 -3.07
CA GLN A 45 4.19 -3.02 -1.88
C GLN A 45 5.12 -2.46 -0.81
N ARG A 46 4.76 -2.71 0.45
CA ARG A 46 5.63 -2.53 1.61
C ARG A 46 5.61 -3.80 2.45
N LEU A 47 6.72 -4.06 3.14
CA LEU A 47 6.78 -5.15 4.13
C LEU A 47 6.79 -4.54 5.52
N VAL A 48 5.83 -4.95 6.34
CA VAL A 48 5.77 -4.60 7.75
C VAL A 48 6.00 -5.85 8.59
N ARG A 49 6.50 -5.65 9.81
CA ARG A 49 6.72 -6.75 10.75
C ARG A 49 5.38 -7.31 11.22
N LYS A 50 5.31 -8.64 11.35
CA LYS A 50 4.14 -9.34 11.87
C LYS A 50 4.26 -9.51 13.38
N ILE A 51 3.18 -9.25 14.13
CA ILE A 51 3.13 -9.47 15.58
C ILE A 51 3.43 -10.94 15.88
N CYS A 52 4.28 -11.19 16.87
CA CYS A 52 4.57 -12.54 17.31
C CYS A 52 3.31 -13.20 17.90
N SER A 53 2.94 -14.38 17.37
CA SER A 53 1.77 -15.12 17.85
C SER A 53 1.89 -15.63 19.29
N GLY A 54 3.11 -15.87 19.78
CA GLY A 54 3.37 -16.38 21.13
C GLY A 54 3.28 -15.33 22.24
N CYS A 55 3.28 -14.04 21.91
CA CYS A 55 3.21 -12.94 22.90
C CYS A 55 2.27 -11.80 22.46
N LYS A 56 1.28 -12.11 21.62
CA LYS A 56 0.30 -11.16 21.13
C LYS A 56 -0.68 -10.79 22.26
N GLU A 57 -0.77 -9.50 22.56
CA GLU A 57 -1.69 -8.97 23.56
C GLU A 57 -2.52 -7.81 23.01
N GLU A 58 -3.73 -7.65 23.54
CA GLU A 58 -4.63 -6.54 23.22
C GLU A 58 -4.16 -5.27 23.95
N TYR A 59 -4.19 -4.13 23.26
CA TYR A 59 -3.88 -2.83 23.84
C TYR A 59 -4.74 -1.73 23.20
N MET A 60 -4.73 -0.54 23.81
CA MET A 60 -5.32 0.65 23.21
C MET A 60 -4.20 1.62 22.80
N PRO A 61 -4.03 1.91 21.50
CA PRO A 61 -3.05 2.89 21.04
C PRO A 61 -3.36 4.29 21.56
N LYS A 62 -2.34 5.12 21.71
CA LYS A 62 -2.52 6.53 22.04
C LYS A 62 -3.31 7.22 20.92
N LYS A 63 -4.19 8.15 21.30
CA LYS A 63 -4.99 8.94 20.36
C LYS A 63 -4.14 9.60 19.26
N GLU A 64 -2.98 10.14 19.62
CA GLU A 64 -2.03 10.76 18.68
C GLU A 64 -1.58 9.81 17.55
N MET A 65 -1.40 8.53 17.86
CA MET A 65 -1.02 7.52 16.87
C MET A 65 -2.18 7.18 15.94
N LEU A 66 -3.40 7.11 16.49
CA LEU A 66 -4.64 6.87 15.74
C LEU A 66 -4.92 8.04 14.79
N ASP A 67 -4.80 9.27 15.27
CA ASP A 67 -4.95 10.49 14.47
C ASP A 67 -3.89 10.52 13.34
N ALA A 68 -2.64 10.11 13.62
CA ALA A 68 -1.55 10.08 12.64
C ALA A 68 -1.71 9.01 11.54
N ILE A 69 -2.46 7.93 11.79
CA ILE A 69 -2.87 6.98 10.73
C ILE A 69 -4.17 7.37 10.04
N GLY A 70 -4.81 8.47 10.46
CA GLY A 70 -6.07 8.94 9.91
C GLY A 70 -7.28 8.15 10.37
N LEU A 71 -7.19 7.38 11.46
CA LEU A 71 -8.33 6.71 12.07
C LEU A 71 -9.07 7.66 13.00
N LYS A 72 -10.35 7.89 12.74
CA LYS A 72 -11.21 8.65 13.64
C LYS A 72 -11.87 7.74 14.69
N ALA A 73 -12.28 8.34 15.80
CA ALA A 73 -12.87 7.60 16.93
C ALA A 73 -14.12 6.78 16.54
N ASP A 74 -14.91 7.27 15.59
CA ASP A 74 -16.09 6.62 15.03
C ASP A 74 -15.77 5.37 14.18
N GLU A 75 -14.59 5.31 13.56
CA GLU A 75 -14.16 4.18 12.73
C GLU A 75 -13.57 3.03 13.56
N ILE A 76 -13.11 3.33 14.77
CA ILE A 76 -12.52 2.36 15.70
C ILE A 76 -13.62 1.46 16.28
N GLY A 77 -14.73 2.02 16.75
CA GLY A 77 -15.82 1.23 17.35
C GLY A 77 -15.33 0.25 18.41
N GLU A 78 -15.68 -1.03 18.27
CA GLU A 78 -15.24 -2.13 19.14
C GLU A 78 -13.97 -2.85 18.62
N ARG A 79 -13.28 -2.28 17.63
CA ARG A 79 -12.09 -2.91 17.05
C ARG A 79 -10.97 -2.97 18.07
N LYS A 80 -10.25 -4.08 18.03
CA LYS A 80 -9.14 -4.38 18.93
C LYS A 80 -7.82 -4.09 18.25
N PHE A 81 -6.86 -3.61 19.02
CA PHE A 81 -5.48 -3.43 18.57
C PHE A 81 -4.59 -4.39 19.32
N TYR A 82 -3.53 -4.84 18.66
CA TYR A 82 -2.63 -5.83 19.22
C TYR A 82 -1.17 -5.41 19.09
N TYR A 83 -0.37 -5.82 20.05
CA TYR A 83 1.09 -5.67 20.04
C TYR A 83 1.73 -6.95 20.57
N GLY A 84 3.04 -7.09 20.37
CA GLY A 84 3.80 -8.18 20.98
C GLY A 84 4.55 -7.69 22.22
N THR A 85 4.33 -8.33 23.37
CA THR A 85 5.04 -7.99 24.62
C THR A 85 6.51 -8.39 24.61
N GLY A 86 6.88 -9.38 23.81
CA GLY A 86 8.22 -9.96 23.77
C GLY A 86 8.25 -11.31 24.48
N CYS A 87 8.83 -12.31 23.81
CA CYS A 87 9.03 -13.65 24.36
C CYS A 87 10.26 -14.31 23.71
N GLU A 88 10.64 -15.49 24.18
CA GLU A 88 11.79 -16.23 23.64
C GLU A 88 11.63 -16.56 22.15
N GLU A 89 10.41 -16.87 21.69
CA GLU A 89 10.12 -17.19 20.29
C GLU A 89 10.42 -16.06 19.30
N CYS A 90 10.31 -14.81 19.74
CA CYS A 90 10.61 -13.63 18.96
C CYS A 90 11.89 -12.92 19.41
N SER A 91 12.70 -13.57 20.26
CA SER A 91 13.92 -13.00 20.84
C SER A 91 13.65 -11.64 21.50
N GLN A 92 12.54 -11.56 22.26
CA GLN A 92 12.09 -10.34 22.96
C GLN A 92 11.76 -9.14 22.05
N ALA A 93 11.61 -9.35 20.74
CA ALA A 93 11.32 -8.26 19.79
C ALA A 93 9.83 -7.87 19.71
N GLY A 94 8.91 -8.76 20.11
CA GLY A 94 7.46 -8.60 19.92
C GLY A 94 6.97 -8.87 18.49
N TYR A 95 7.88 -9.11 17.55
CA TYR A 95 7.56 -9.38 16.15
C TYR A 95 8.22 -10.67 15.66
N ARG A 96 7.53 -11.44 14.80
CA ARG A 96 8.09 -12.62 14.14
C ARG A 96 7.56 -12.74 12.71
N GLY A 97 8.46 -12.63 11.74
CA GLY A 97 8.12 -12.63 10.32
C GLY A 97 7.65 -11.26 9.81
N ARG A 98 7.17 -11.24 8.57
CA ARG A 98 6.70 -10.03 7.88
C ARG A 98 5.41 -10.33 7.12
N THR A 99 4.57 -9.32 6.95
CA THR A 99 3.39 -9.34 6.08
C THR A 99 3.49 -8.22 5.05
N GLY A 100 2.82 -8.38 3.92
CA GLY A 100 2.80 -7.42 2.84
C GLY A 100 1.61 -6.47 2.94
N LEU A 101 1.87 -5.19 2.73
CA LEU A 101 0.85 -4.19 2.44
C LEU A 101 0.87 -3.91 0.94
N PHE A 102 -0.30 -3.85 0.33
CA PHE A 102 -0.42 -3.75 -1.12
C PHE A 102 -1.32 -2.60 -1.53
N GLU A 103 -0.86 -1.88 -2.56
CA GLU A 103 -1.63 -0.86 -3.27
C GLU A 103 -1.57 -1.19 -4.75
N MET A 104 -2.73 -1.33 -5.38
CA MET A 104 -2.81 -1.83 -6.76
C MET A 104 -3.71 -0.97 -7.62
N ILE A 105 -3.14 -0.46 -8.71
CA ILE A 105 -3.88 0.17 -9.80
C ILE A 105 -4.16 -0.89 -10.84
N LYS A 106 -5.43 -1.02 -11.21
CA LYS A 106 -5.85 -1.64 -12.46
C LYS A 106 -6.03 -0.54 -13.50
N VAL A 107 -5.33 -0.63 -14.62
CA VAL A 107 -5.40 0.38 -15.68
C VAL A 107 -6.66 0.15 -16.51
N THR A 108 -7.70 0.92 -16.21
CA THR A 108 -8.97 0.95 -16.96
C THR A 108 -8.87 1.93 -18.14
N ASP A 109 -9.87 1.94 -19.02
CA ASP A 109 -9.87 2.84 -20.18
C ASP A 109 -9.88 4.32 -19.77
N SER A 110 -10.66 4.70 -18.75
CA SER A 110 -10.61 6.06 -18.20
C SER A 110 -9.25 6.40 -17.60
N PHE A 111 -8.57 5.41 -16.99
CA PHE A 111 -7.22 5.60 -16.49
C PHE A 111 -6.20 5.80 -17.62
N ARG A 112 -6.35 5.07 -18.73
CA ARG A 112 -5.52 5.25 -19.93
C ARG A 112 -5.65 6.66 -20.52
N GLU A 113 -6.86 7.21 -20.55
CA GLU A 113 -7.11 8.59 -21.01
C GLU A 113 -6.40 9.63 -20.12
N MET A 114 -6.41 9.43 -18.80
CA MET A 114 -5.67 10.31 -17.88
C MET A 114 -4.15 10.20 -18.07
N ILE A 115 -3.62 9.00 -18.32
CA ILE A 115 -2.19 8.84 -18.65
C ILE A 115 -1.89 9.61 -19.94
N ASN A 116 -2.69 9.44 -20.99
CA ASN A 116 -2.49 10.06 -22.30
C ASN A 116 -2.56 11.59 -22.25
N SER A 117 -3.42 12.15 -21.40
CA SER A 117 -3.55 13.59 -21.19
C SER A 117 -2.47 14.17 -20.27
N GLY A 118 -1.58 13.35 -19.72
CA GLY A 118 -0.53 13.80 -18.81
C GLY A 118 -1.06 14.28 -17.47
N ALA A 119 -2.12 13.64 -16.95
CA ALA A 119 -2.71 14.01 -15.67
C ALA A 119 -1.69 13.98 -14.53
N ALA A 120 -1.78 14.93 -13.61
CA ALA A 120 -0.92 15.00 -12.44
C ALA A 120 -1.07 13.75 -11.55
N THR A 121 0.01 13.33 -10.86
CA THR A 121 0.01 12.14 -9.98
C THR A 121 -1.11 12.15 -8.95
N LEU A 122 -1.46 13.33 -8.41
CA LEU A 122 -2.55 13.46 -7.45
C LEU A 122 -3.92 13.11 -8.07
N VAL A 123 -4.15 13.52 -9.31
CA VAL A 123 -5.38 13.21 -10.05
C VAL A 123 -5.45 11.72 -10.36
N LEU A 124 -4.33 11.13 -10.81
CA LEU A 124 -4.22 9.68 -11.01
C LEU A 124 -4.50 8.90 -9.73
N ARG A 125 -3.93 9.31 -8.60
CA ARG A 125 -4.19 8.70 -7.28
C ARG A 125 -5.67 8.75 -6.94
N GLN A 126 -6.28 9.93 -7.01
CA GLN A 126 -7.68 10.12 -6.62
C GLN A 126 -8.62 9.24 -7.45
N SER A 127 -8.42 9.23 -8.77
CA SER A 127 -9.22 8.38 -9.66
C SER A 127 -8.98 6.89 -9.41
N ALA A 128 -7.75 6.46 -9.11
CA ALA A 128 -7.50 5.07 -8.74
C ALA A 128 -8.25 4.67 -7.46
N ILE A 129 -8.27 5.54 -6.44
CA ILE A 129 -9.03 5.31 -5.20
C ILE A 129 -10.53 5.20 -5.49
N GLU A 130 -11.08 6.10 -6.30
CA GLU A 130 -12.49 6.06 -6.73
C GLU A 130 -12.85 4.79 -7.51
N GLN A 131 -11.87 4.22 -8.22
CA GLN A 131 -11.99 2.95 -8.94
C GLN A 131 -11.72 1.72 -8.05
N GLY A 132 -11.59 1.91 -6.73
CA GLY A 132 -11.47 0.83 -5.75
C GLY A 132 -10.03 0.44 -5.38
N MET A 133 -9.03 1.23 -5.77
CA MET A 133 -7.67 1.06 -5.25
C MET A 133 -7.66 1.35 -3.75
N ARG A 134 -7.22 0.37 -2.96
CA ARG A 134 -6.84 0.60 -1.57
C ARG A 134 -5.40 1.10 -1.52
N THR A 135 -5.18 2.18 -0.78
CA THR A 135 -3.84 2.72 -0.53
C THR A 135 -3.03 1.82 0.41
N LEU A 136 -1.70 1.98 0.41
CA LEU A 136 -0.83 1.27 1.36
C LEU A 136 -1.26 1.53 2.81
N ARG A 137 -1.67 2.76 3.13
CA ARG A 137 -2.12 3.17 4.47
C ARG A 137 -3.40 2.45 4.88
N GLU A 138 -4.41 2.42 4.00
CA GLU A 138 -5.67 1.71 4.25
C GLU A 138 -5.46 0.20 4.37
N ASP A 139 -4.55 -0.39 3.57
CA ASP A 139 -4.21 -1.81 3.68
C ASP A 139 -3.47 -2.11 5.00
N GLY A 140 -2.62 -1.17 5.44
CA GLY A 140 -2.01 -1.19 6.76
C GLY A 140 -3.04 -1.14 7.89
N ILE A 141 -4.03 -0.24 7.81
CA ILE A 141 -5.14 -0.16 8.77
C ILE A 141 -5.92 -1.48 8.82
N ARG A 142 -6.21 -2.10 7.67
CA ARG A 142 -6.80 -3.45 7.63
C ARG A 142 -5.93 -4.45 8.40
N SER A 143 -4.62 -4.48 8.11
CA SER A 143 -3.65 -5.39 8.76
C SER A 143 -3.56 -5.20 10.28
N ILE A 144 -3.72 -3.97 10.77
CA ILE A 144 -3.80 -3.66 12.21
C ILE A 144 -5.05 -4.29 12.82
N PHE A 145 -6.21 -4.12 12.19
CA PHE A 145 -7.48 -4.65 12.71
C PHE A 145 -7.56 -6.18 12.63
N ASP A 146 -6.91 -6.79 11.65
CA ASP A 146 -6.70 -8.24 11.58
C ASP A 146 -5.72 -8.73 12.67
N GLY A 147 -5.05 -7.80 13.36
CA GLY A 147 -4.05 -8.05 14.38
C GLY A 147 -2.81 -8.74 13.83
N GLU A 148 -2.46 -8.47 12.57
CA GLU A 148 -1.25 -8.97 11.95
C GLU A 148 -0.05 -8.05 12.22
N SER A 149 -0.26 -6.73 12.21
CA SER A 149 0.79 -5.74 12.47
C SER A 149 0.32 -4.68 13.47
N THR A 150 1.20 -3.77 13.84
CA THR A 150 0.97 -2.74 14.85
C THR A 150 0.76 -1.37 14.21
N VAL A 151 0.15 -0.45 14.97
CA VAL A 151 -0.03 0.94 14.54
C VAL A 151 1.31 1.59 14.22
N GLU A 152 2.33 1.32 15.03
CA GLU A 152 3.68 1.84 14.88
C GLU A 152 4.36 1.36 13.59
N GLU A 153 4.17 0.10 13.20
CA GLU A 153 4.72 -0.42 11.95
C GLU A 153 4.06 0.22 10.73
N VAL A 154 2.74 0.35 10.73
CA VAL A 154 2.04 0.98 9.61
C VAL A 154 2.39 2.46 9.50
N LEU A 155 2.43 3.20 10.61
CA LEU A 155 2.88 4.60 10.64
C LEU A 155 4.26 4.81 10.04
N LYS A 156 5.17 3.86 10.28
CA LYS A 156 6.57 3.97 9.86
C LYS A 156 6.78 3.70 8.37
N TYR A 157 5.98 2.81 7.77
CA TYR A 157 6.23 2.28 6.42
C TYR A 157 5.20 2.67 5.36
N THR A 158 4.14 3.39 5.76
CA THR A 158 3.12 3.97 4.87
C THR A 158 3.00 5.45 5.13
#